data_AF-A0A7Z7FT33-F1
#
_entry.id   AF-A0A7Z7FT33-F1
#
_cell.length_a   1.000
_cell.length_b   1.000
_cell.length_c   1.000
_cell.angle_alpha   90.00
_cell.angle_beta   90.00
_cell.angle_gamma   90.00
#
_symmetry.space_group_name_H-M   'P 1'
#
loop_
_entity.id
_entity.type
_entity.pdbx_description
1 polymer ?
#
loop_
_entity_poly.entity_id
_entity_poly.type
_entity_poly.pdbx_seq_one_letter_code
_entity_poly.pdbx_strand_id
1 'polypeptide(L)'
;MTVDQNLSSRINLMRILLISGIVFVHVPHDAETSPFLGLYGFFDWLRVFLGDALFRIGVPCLSAISGYLLFRRGMSGFDYPATIRSKSKTVLLPFLLWNGALFAVVLLVQLFDIGVGYFPDLWNASPREIISHGTALEELPVNVPLYFLRDLFVCILLSPVLAFLMRRFALPTLAILLIITAMPDLTIFIVQKKSILFSFSLGIALALHRVDVKALDPYALPIMALTFAASAMLATGLYFTGPEFTFWLNMSRNLLAVFGALGFWVSSSILIRSRLGQRLADTGSLSFWIFCAHYPLLVIMWMVWNKGGPDFYPAFYISATLSAFVILVISNAQTRKYLPAIYGVLTGSRNGKRRTKADVANKRSSIIGPPTSETLYSQRQR
;
A
#
# COMPACT_ATOMS: atom_id res chain seq x y z
N MET A 1 23.69 -2.71 11.36
CA MET A 1 22.25 -2.85 11.66
C MET A 1 22.05 -4.20 12.33
N THR A 2 21.34 -4.28 13.45
CA THR A 2 20.91 -5.58 13.98
C THR A 2 20.02 -6.30 12.96
N VAL A 3 19.90 -7.63 13.05
CA VAL A 3 19.05 -8.45 12.15
C VAL A 3 17.62 -7.90 12.06
N ASP A 4 17.10 -7.36 13.18
CA ASP A 4 15.79 -6.72 13.30
C ASP A 4 15.69 -5.34 12.64
N GLN A 5 16.74 -4.52 12.74
CA GLN A 5 16.79 -3.21 12.08
C GLN A 5 16.76 -3.36 10.56
N ASN A 6 17.51 -4.33 10.03
CA ASN A 6 17.53 -4.62 8.60
C ASN A 6 16.15 -5.05 8.07
N LEU A 7 15.41 -5.89 8.82
CA LEU A 7 14.06 -6.31 8.42
C LEU A 7 13.06 -5.14 8.44
N SER A 8 13.10 -4.30 9.47
CA SER A 8 12.23 -3.11 9.54
C SER A 8 12.50 -2.13 8.39
N SER A 9 13.77 -1.91 8.04
CA SER A 9 14.14 -1.03 6.93
C SER A 9 13.68 -1.59 5.58
N ARG A 10 13.79 -2.90 5.35
CA ARG A 10 13.26 -3.56 4.14
C ARG A 10 11.75 -3.40 4.04
N ILE A 11 11.01 -3.59 5.13
CA ILE A 11 9.56 -3.40 5.17
C ILE A 11 9.18 -1.95 4.82
N ASN A 12 9.87 -0.97 5.39
CA ASN A 12 9.60 0.44 5.10
C ASN A 12 9.94 0.78 3.63
N LEU A 13 11.05 0.26 3.12
CA LEU A 13 11.43 0.41 1.71
C LEU A 13 10.38 -0.19 0.78
N MET A 14 9.91 -1.41 1.05
CA MET A 14 8.85 -2.03 0.26
C MET A 14 7.56 -1.23 0.33
N ARG A 15 7.20 -0.70 1.49
CA ARG A 15 6.00 0.13 1.63
C ARG A 15 6.06 1.36 0.73
N ILE A 16 7.13 2.14 0.77
CA ILE A 16 7.23 3.34 -0.06
C ILE A 16 7.37 3.00 -1.55
N LEU A 17 8.15 1.98 -1.90
CA LEU A 17 8.38 1.60 -3.29
C LEU A 17 7.10 1.09 -3.96
N LEU A 18 6.40 0.15 -3.32
CA LEU A 18 5.19 -0.45 -3.87
C LEU A 18 4.04 0.55 -3.93
N ILE A 19 3.88 1.40 -2.91
CA ILE A 19 2.85 2.45 -2.94
C ILE A 19 3.15 3.49 -4.01
N SER A 20 4.42 3.88 -4.19
CA SER A 20 4.80 4.78 -5.28
C SER A 20 4.53 4.14 -6.63
N GLY A 21 4.76 2.82 -6.76
CA GLY A 21 4.38 2.04 -7.93
C GLY A 21 2.88 2.05 -8.24
N ILE A 22 2.04 1.94 -7.21
CA ILE A 22 0.57 1.97 -7.34
C ILE A 22 0.07 3.30 -7.92
N VAL A 23 0.82 4.40 -7.79
CA VAL A 23 0.47 5.68 -8.46
C VAL A 23 0.37 5.51 -9.98
N PHE A 24 1.28 4.75 -10.59
CA PHE A 24 1.27 4.47 -12.04
C PHE A 24 0.06 3.62 -12.48
N VAL A 25 -0.47 2.79 -11.57
CA VAL A 25 -1.67 1.96 -11.81
C VAL A 25 -2.93 2.82 -11.89
N HIS A 26 -2.94 3.96 -11.22
CA HIS A 26 -4.11 4.83 -11.07
C HIS A 26 -4.03 6.11 -11.88
N VAL A 27 -3.07 6.25 -12.80
CA VAL A 27 -3.09 7.36 -13.76
C VAL A 27 -4.30 7.16 -14.68
N PRO A 28 -5.26 8.10 -14.66
CA PRO A 28 -6.52 7.95 -15.38
C PRO A 28 -6.30 8.06 -16.89
N HIS A 29 -7.14 7.34 -17.62
CA HIS A 29 -7.27 7.38 -19.07
C HIS A 29 -8.73 7.08 -19.40
N ASP A 30 -9.15 7.44 -20.60
CA ASP A 30 -10.43 7.09 -21.18
C ASP A 30 -10.26 6.00 -22.27
N ALA A 31 -11.35 5.69 -22.98
CA ALA A 31 -11.34 4.70 -24.05
C ALA A 31 -10.40 5.10 -25.20
N GLU A 32 -10.33 6.40 -25.54
CA GLU A 32 -9.54 6.92 -26.66
C GLU A 32 -8.04 6.97 -26.33
N THR A 33 -7.69 7.14 -25.07
CA THR A 33 -6.31 7.15 -24.57
C THR A 33 -5.88 5.83 -23.95
N SER A 34 -6.67 4.77 -24.14
CA SER A 34 -6.40 3.42 -23.64
C SER A 34 -5.04 2.90 -24.14
N PRO A 35 -4.22 2.31 -23.25
CA PRO A 35 -2.91 1.80 -23.65
C PRO A 35 -3.02 0.57 -24.56
N PHE A 36 -4.19 -0.06 -24.65
CA PHE A 36 -4.41 -1.24 -25.48
C PHE A 36 -4.69 -0.88 -26.95
N LEU A 37 -4.92 0.39 -27.26
CA LEU A 37 -5.02 0.86 -28.65
C LEU A 37 -3.65 0.95 -29.34
N GLY A 38 -2.57 1.06 -28.55
CA GLY A 38 -1.20 1.11 -29.07
C GLY A 38 -0.85 2.38 -29.85
N LEU A 39 -1.59 3.47 -29.66
CA LEU A 39 -1.40 4.76 -30.36
C LEU A 39 0.01 5.33 -30.18
N TYR A 40 0.65 5.05 -29.04
CA TYR A 40 1.97 5.53 -28.68
C TYR A 40 3.02 4.41 -28.59
N GLY A 41 2.73 3.23 -29.15
CA GLY A 41 3.66 2.10 -29.28
C GLY A 41 4.33 1.70 -27.97
N PHE A 42 5.66 1.83 -27.89
CA PHE A 42 6.43 1.46 -26.70
C PHE A 42 5.97 2.18 -25.42
N PHE A 43 5.48 3.42 -25.53
CA PHE A 43 4.98 4.15 -24.37
C PHE A 43 3.73 3.48 -23.77
N ASP A 44 2.82 3.01 -24.62
CA ASP A 44 1.63 2.31 -24.17
C ASP A 44 1.97 0.92 -23.62
N TRP A 45 2.90 0.20 -24.25
CA TRP A 45 3.44 -1.02 -23.67
C TRP A 45 4.05 -0.77 -22.28
N LEU A 46 4.79 0.33 -22.09
CA LEU A 46 5.36 0.70 -20.80
C LEU A 46 4.26 0.99 -19.76
N ARG A 47 3.15 1.62 -20.16
CA ARG A 47 1.98 1.82 -19.29
C ARG A 47 1.37 0.50 -18.85
N VAL A 48 1.19 -0.45 -19.76
CA VAL A 48 0.70 -1.81 -19.44
C VAL A 48 1.69 -2.53 -18.52
N PHE A 49 2.99 -2.41 -18.80
CA PHE A 49 4.04 -3.02 -17.97
C PHE A 49 4.01 -2.49 -16.54
N LEU A 50 3.95 -1.17 -16.34
CA LEU A 50 3.93 -0.56 -15.01
C LEU A 50 2.58 -0.77 -14.30
N GLY A 51 1.48 -0.46 -14.98
CA GLY A 51 0.14 -0.41 -14.42
C GLY A 51 -0.55 -1.77 -14.30
N ASP A 52 -0.33 -2.66 -15.26
CA ASP A 52 -1.09 -3.92 -15.38
C ASP A 52 -0.32 -5.20 -15.08
N ALA A 53 1.02 -5.14 -15.09
CA ALA A 53 1.87 -6.26 -14.69
C ALA A 53 2.65 -5.97 -13.40
N LEU A 54 3.62 -5.07 -13.45
CA LEU A 54 4.65 -4.91 -12.42
C LEU A 54 4.07 -4.40 -11.09
N PHE A 55 3.36 -3.28 -11.07
CA PHE A 55 2.92 -2.69 -9.80
C PHE A 55 1.61 -3.26 -9.25
N ARG A 56 0.92 -4.12 -10.01
CA ARG A 56 -0.16 -4.95 -9.45
C ARG A 56 0.31 -5.91 -8.37
N ILE A 57 1.60 -6.23 -8.36
CA ILE A 57 2.27 -7.02 -7.31
C ILE A 57 2.27 -6.30 -5.94
N GLY A 58 2.14 -4.97 -5.94
CA GLY A 58 2.23 -4.17 -4.72
C GLY A 58 1.22 -4.54 -3.65
N VAL A 59 -0.04 -4.72 -4.04
CA VAL A 59 -1.13 -5.04 -3.10
C VAL A 59 -0.91 -6.39 -2.40
N PRO A 60 -0.68 -7.51 -3.12
CA PRO A 60 -0.32 -8.80 -2.51
C PRO A 60 0.90 -8.72 -1.58
N CYS A 61 1.97 -8.04 -1.99
CA CYS A 61 3.19 -7.93 -1.17
C CYS A 61 2.94 -7.17 0.14
N LEU A 62 2.22 -6.03 0.10
CA LEU A 62 1.85 -5.27 1.29
C LEU A 62 0.93 -6.08 2.23
N SER A 63 0.03 -6.89 1.68
CA SER A 63 -0.83 -7.81 2.44
C SER A 63 -0.01 -8.89 3.16
N ALA A 64 0.94 -9.53 2.48
CA ALA A 64 1.82 -10.52 3.07
C ALA A 64 2.68 -9.95 4.21
N ILE A 65 3.26 -8.76 4.00
CA ILE A 65 4.00 -8.04 5.05
C ILE A 65 3.09 -7.77 6.25
N SER A 66 1.82 -7.40 6.02
CA SER A 66 0.88 -7.08 7.09
C SER A 66 0.47 -8.30 7.91
N GLY A 67 0.19 -9.43 7.26
CA GLY A 67 -0.09 -10.70 7.94
C GLY A 67 1.10 -11.21 8.73
N TYR A 68 2.30 -11.13 8.15
CA TYR A 68 3.56 -11.49 8.81
C TYR A 68 3.81 -10.66 10.07
N LEU A 69 3.65 -9.33 9.98
CA LEU A 69 3.85 -8.44 11.12
C LEU A 69 2.84 -8.66 12.24
N LEU A 70 1.62 -9.10 11.93
CA LEU A 70 0.57 -9.34 12.92
C LEU A 70 0.93 -10.51 13.85
N PHE A 71 1.50 -11.59 13.30
CA PHE A 71 1.85 -12.80 14.04
C PHE A 71 3.36 -12.99 14.24
N ARG A 72 4.18 -11.95 14.03
CA ARG A 72 5.64 -12.03 14.19
C ARG A 72 6.07 -12.51 15.57
N ARG A 73 5.28 -12.22 16.62
CA ARG A 73 5.53 -12.68 18.00
C ARG A 73 4.88 -14.04 18.31
N GLY A 74 4.36 -14.73 17.31
CA GLY A 74 3.59 -15.97 17.45
C GLY A 74 2.20 -15.74 18.06
N MET A 75 1.48 -16.84 18.29
CA MET A 75 0.13 -16.82 18.87
C MET A 75 0.11 -16.30 20.32
N SER A 76 1.16 -16.54 21.11
CA SER A 76 1.21 -16.07 22.50
C SER A 76 1.30 -14.55 22.61
N GLY A 77 1.82 -13.88 21.59
CA GLY A 77 1.86 -12.42 21.51
C GLY A 77 0.63 -11.78 20.86
N PHE A 78 -0.37 -12.58 20.48
CA PHE A 78 -1.55 -12.10 19.76
C PHE A 78 -2.73 -11.84 20.72
N ASP A 79 -3.02 -10.57 20.93
CA ASP A 79 -4.20 -10.09 21.64
C ASP A 79 -5.20 -9.54 20.62
N TYR A 80 -6.30 -10.26 20.41
CA TYR A 80 -7.30 -9.90 19.41
C TYR A 80 -8.02 -8.58 19.74
N PRO A 81 -8.64 -8.39 20.93
CA PRO A 81 -9.26 -7.10 21.28
C PRO A 81 -8.31 -5.89 21.16
N ALA A 82 -7.07 -6.02 21.65
CA ALA A 82 -6.09 -4.93 21.54
C ALA A 82 -5.70 -4.66 20.08
N THR A 83 -5.58 -5.72 19.27
CA THR A 83 -5.34 -5.62 17.83
C THR A 83 -6.47 -4.86 17.14
N ILE A 84 -7.73 -5.25 17.34
CA ILE A 84 -8.88 -4.58 16.72
C ILE A 84 -8.91 -3.12 17.13
N ARG A 85 -8.82 -2.80 18.43
CA ARG A 85 -8.81 -1.42 18.92
C ARG A 85 -7.71 -0.57 18.26
N SER A 86 -6.51 -1.13 18.11
CA SER A 86 -5.37 -0.45 17.48
C SER A 86 -5.58 -0.27 15.97
N LYS A 87 -6.05 -1.31 15.28
CA LYS A 87 -6.25 -1.29 13.83
C LYS A 87 -7.46 -0.47 13.41
N SER A 88 -8.49 -0.37 14.25
CA SER A 88 -9.59 0.56 14.03
C SER A 88 -9.10 2.01 14.02
N LYS A 89 -8.15 2.37 14.90
CA LYS A 89 -7.57 3.73 14.93
C LYS A 89 -6.54 3.99 13.84
N THR A 90 -5.83 2.97 13.38
CA THR A 90 -4.66 3.14 12.48
C THR A 90 -4.91 2.74 11.03
N VAL A 91 -6.02 2.04 10.76
CA VAL A 91 -6.43 1.57 9.42
C VAL A 91 -7.86 2.03 9.12
N LEU A 92 -8.86 1.61 9.91
CA LEU A 92 -10.27 1.89 9.62
C LEU A 92 -10.60 3.38 9.70
N LEU A 93 -10.17 4.08 10.75
CA LEU A 93 -10.43 5.51 10.91
C LEU A 93 -9.79 6.33 9.77
N PRO A 94 -8.50 6.17 9.42
CA PRO A 94 -7.96 6.81 8.22
C PRO A 94 -8.74 6.47 6.93
N PHE A 95 -9.15 5.22 6.73
CA PHE A 95 -9.99 4.82 5.60
C PHE A 95 -11.28 5.66 5.55
N LEU A 96 -12.03 5.73 6.65
CA LEU A 96 -13.28 6.48 6.73
C LEU A 96 -13.08 7.98 6.52
N LEU A 97 -12.01 8.55 7.08
CA LEU A 97 -11.75 9.99 6.94
C LEU A 97 -11.35 10.36 5.51
N TRP A 98 -10.43 9.61 4.90
CA TRP A 98 -9.99 9.91 3.53
C TRP A 98 -11.08 9.62 2.50
N ASN A 99 -11.82 8.52 2.65
CA ASN A 99 -12.93 8.23 1.75
C ASN A 99 -14.08 9.20 1.96
N GLY A 100 -14.48 9.44 3.21
CA GLY A 100 -15.59 10.35 3.55
C GLY A 100 -15.34 11.79 3.14
N ALA A 101 -14.09 12.28 3.27
CA ALA A 101 -13.72 13.60 2.77
C ALA A 101 -13.88 13.71 1.25
N LEU A 102 -13.39 12.72 0.48
CA LEU A 102 -13.58 12.72 -0.97
C LEU A 102 -15.06 12.56 -1.34
N PHE A 103 -15.78 11.68 -0.66
CA PHE A 103 -17.22 11.47 -0.84
C PHE A 103 -18.00 12.79 -0.70
N ALA A 104 -17.75 13.55 0.38
CA ALA A 104 -18.37 14.84 0.59
C ALA A 104 -17.99 15.87 -0.48
N VAL A 105 -16.73 15.89 -0.91
CA VAL A 105 -16.28 16.76 -2.01
C VAL A 105 -16.99 16.40 -3.31
N VAL A 106 -17.10 15.12 -3.66
CA VAL A 106 -17.77 14.63 -4.89
C VAL A 106 -19.24 15.04 -4.88
N LEU A 107 -19.96 14.81 -3.77
CA LEU A 107 -21.34 15.27 -3.62
C LEU A 107 -21.49 16.77 -3.87
N LEU A 108 -20.57 17.57 -3.31
CA LEU A 108 -20.60 19.04 -3.45
C LEU A 108 -20.32 19.49 -4.89
N VAL A 109 -19.32 18.92 -5.57
CA VAL A 109 -18.98 19.35 -6.93
C VAL A 109 -20.01 18.89 -7.96
N GLN A 110 -20.66 17.74 -7.75
CA GLN A 110 -21.73 17.25 -8.62
C GLN A 110 -22.98 18.14 -8.59
N LEU A 111 -23.21 18.93 -7.53
CA LEU A 111 -24.28 19.95 -7.51
C LEU A 111 -24.09 21.06 -8.56
N PHE A 112 -22.87 21.22 -9.05
CA PHE A 112 -22.51 22.22 -10.06
C PHE A 112 -22.17 21.57 -11.41
N ASP A 113 -22.56 20.31 -11.63
CA ASP A 113 -22.23 19.50 -12.81
C ASP A 113 -20.70 19.34 -13.05
N ILE A 114 -19.90 19.50 -11.99
CA ILE A 114 -18.45 19.31 -12.03
C ILE A 114 -18.11 17.90 -11.57
N GLY A 115 -17.26 17.20 -12.32
CA GLY A 115 -16.80 15.84 -11.97
C GLY A 115 -17.73 14.72 -12.41
N VAL A 116 -18.79 15.03 -13.14
CA VAL A 116 -19.65 14.04 -13.83
C VAL A 116 -18.80 13.23 -14.81
N GLY A 117 -18.88 11.90 -14.73
CA GLY A 117 -18.07 10.97 -15.54
C GLY A 117 -16.67 10.67 -14.98
N TYR A 118 -16.20 11.40 -13.97
CA TYR A 118 -14.90 11.16 -13.31
C TYR A 118 -15.02 10.39 -11.99
N PHE A 119 -16.15 10.55 -11.30
CA PHE A 119 -16.50 9.86 -10.07
C PHE A 119 -17.87 9.18 -10.21
N PRO A 120 -18.19 8.19 -9.35
CA PRO A 120 -19.53 7.63 -9.29
C PRO A 120 -20.59 8.72 -9.10
N ASP A 121 -21.75 8.56 -9.73
CA ASP A 121 -22.88 9.48 -9.57
C ASP A 121 -23.56 9.21 -8.21
N LEU A 122 -23.27 10.07 -7.23
CA LEU A 122 -23.74 9.87 -5.86
C LEU A 122 -25.17 10.37 -5.64
N TRP A 123 -25.69 11.22 -6.52
CA TRP A 123 -27.04 11.78 -6.39
C TRP A 123 -28.11 10.85 -6.97
N ASN A 124 -27.75 10.07 -7.99
CA ASN A 124 -28.64 9.05 -8.57
C ASN A 124 -28.39 7.63 -8.04
N ALA A 125 -27.40 7.44 -7.16
CA ALA A 125 -27.12 6.16 -6.52
C ALA A 125 -28.23 5.74 -5.54
N SER A 126 -28.57 4.46 -5.56
CA SER A 126 -29.43 3.83 -4.56
C SER A 126 -28.81 3.89 -3.16
N PRO A 127 -29.62 3.77 -2.08
CA PRO A 127 -29.08 3.71 -0.72
C PRO A 127 -28.03 2.62 -0.51
N ARG A 128 -28.15 1.49 -1.23
CA ARG A 128 -27.19 0.39 -1.21
C ARG A 128 -25.85 0.82 -1.82
N GLU A 129 -25.88 1.45 -3.00
CA GLU A 129 -24.69 1.97 -3.69
C GLU A 129 -24.00 3.07 -2.87
N ILE A 130 -24.77 3.99 -2.27
CA ILE A 130 -24.24 5.04 -1.38
C ILE A 130 -23.46 4.44 -0.21
N ILE A 131 -24.05 3.45 0.49
CA ILE A 131 -23.37 2.75 1.59
C ILE A 131 -22.13 2.02 1.05
N SER A 132 -22.24 1.41 -0.12
CA SER A 132 -21.18 0.68 -0.78
C SER A 132 -19.99 1.59 -1.13
N HIS A 133 -20.20 2.74 -1.76
CA HIS A 133 -19.16 3.72 -2.06
C HIS A 133 -18.56 4.38 -0.80
N GLY A 134 -19.33 4.47 0.28
CA GLY A 134 -18.85 5.01 1.57
C GLY A 134 -17.97 4.02 2.35
N THR A 135 -18.33 2.74 2.35
CA THR A 135 -17.73 1.71 3.22
C THR A 135 -16.99 0.61 2.47
N ALA A 136 -17.03 0.65 1.15
CA ALA A 136 -16.52 -0.34 0.22
C ALA A 136 -17.13 -1.73 0.40
N LEU A 137 -18.38 -1.89 0.86
CA LEU A 137 -18.96 -3.20 1.22
C LEU A 137 -19.11 -4.15 0.03
N GLU A 138 -19.72 -3.68 -1.06
CA GLU A 138 -19.94 -4.48 -2.27
C GLU A 138 -19.17 -3.91 -3.46
N GLU A 139 -19.05 -2.59 -3.52
CA GLU A 139 -18.42 -1.82 -4.58
C GLU A 139 -17.14 -1.16 -4.08
N LEU A 140 -16.42 -0.56 -5.02
CA LEU A 140 -15.23 0.21 -4.71
C LEU A 140 -15.62 1.51 -3.98
N PRO A 141 -14.81 1.94 -3.00
CA PRO A 141 -15.00 3.23 -2.38
C PRO A 141 -14.76 4.35 -3.40
N VAL A 142 -15.33 5.54 -3.16
CA VAL A 142 -15.10 6.72 -4.03
C VAL A 142 -13.61 6.97 -4.23
N ASN A 143 -12.81 6.85 -3.16
CA ASN A 143 -11.36 6.82 -3.27
C ASN A 143 -10.91 5.37 -3.52
N VAL A 144 -10.94 4.95 -4.78
CA VAL A 144 -10.78 3.55 -5.21
C VAL A 144 -9.65 2.80 -4.48
N PRO A 145 -8.39 3.28 -4.44
CA PRO A 145 -7.29 2.54 -3.79
C PRO A 145 -7.54 2.17 -2.32
N LEU A 146 -8.43 2.89 -1.63
CA LEU A 146 -8.73 2.64 -0.22
C LEU A 146 -9.44 1.31 0.03
N TYR A 147 -9.92 0.60 -1.01
CA TYR A 147 -10.39 -0.78 -0.88
C TYR A 147 -9.34 -1.67 -0.17
N PHE A 148 -8.05 -1.40 -0.37
CA PHE A 148 -6.98 -2.15 0.26
C PHE A 148 -7.01 -2.02 1.79
N LEU A 149 -7.31 -0.83 2.34
CA LEU A 149 -7.41 -0.66 3.81
C LEU A 149 -8.64 -1.38 4.36
N ARG A 150 -9.76 -1.34 3.62
CA ARG A 150 -10.98 -2.09 3.98
C ARG A 150 -10.67 -3.58 4.05
N ASP A 151 -10.14 -4.14 2.96
CA ASP A 151 -9.86 -5.57 2.86
C ASP A 151 -8.80 -6.02 3.87
N LEU A 152 -7.79 -5.18 4.12
CA LEU A 152 -6.80 -5.43 5.15
C LEU A 152 -7.44 -5.47 6.55
N PHE A 153 -8.37 -4.56 6.85
CA PHE A 153 -9.10 -4.56 8.10
C PHE A 153 -10.01 -5.80 8.23
N VAL A 154 -10.67 -6.23 7.16
CA VAL A 154 -11.44 -7.49 7.13
C VAL A 154 -10.53 -8.69 7.41
N CYS A 155 -9.36 -8.76 6.79
CA CYS A 155 -8.40 -9.83 7.07
C CYS A 155 -7.92 -9.83 8.54
N ILE A 156 -7.81 -8.64 9.15
CA ILE A 156 -7.51 -8.51 10.58
C ILE A 156 -8.68 -9.01 11.44
N LEU A 157 -9.94 -8.75 11.08
CA LEU A 157 -11.10 -9.30 11.78
C LEU A 157 -11.13 -10.83 11.69
N LEU A 158 -10.82 -11.38 10.52
CA LEU A 158 -10.72 -12.82 10.29
C LEU A 158 -9.45 -13.46 10.86
N SER A 159 -8.52 -12.66 11.39
CA SER A 159 -7.19 -13.15 11.78
C SER A 159 -7.18 -14.29 12.81
N PRO A 160 -8.13 -14.42 13.78
CA PRO A 160 -8.15 -15.59 14.66
C PRO A 160 -8.40 -16.89 13.90
N VAL A 161 -9.35 -16.87 12.95
CA VAL A 161 -9.69 -18.03 12.12
C VAL A 161 -8.55 -18.34 11.16
N LEU A 162 -8.02 -17.32 10.48
CA LEU A 162 -6.88 -17.47 9.59
C LEU A 162 -5.66 -18.00 10.33
N ALA A 163 -5.38 -17.53 11.55
CA ALA A 163 -4.26 -18.00 12.35
C ALA A 163 -4.43 -19.45 12.80
N PHE A 164 -5.66 -19.86 13.18
CA PHE A 164 -5.96 -21.25 13.47
C PHE A 164 -5.70 -22.15 12.25
N LEU A 165 -6.22 -21.77 11.08
CA LEU A 165 -6.01 -22.50 9.83
C LEU A 165 -4.53 -22.53 9.43
N MET A 166 -3.82 -21.41 9.50
CA MET A 166 -2.39 -21.35 9.17
C MET A 166 -1.52 -22.13 10.16
N ARG A 167 -1.96 -22.30 11.41
CA ARG A 167 -1.21 -23.09 12.39
C ARG A 167 -1.32 -24.59 12.11
N ARG A 168 -2.52 -25.08 11.76
CA ARG A 168 -2.81 -26.52 11.66
C ARG A 168 -2.92 -27.07 10.24
N PHE A 169 -3.36 -26.24 9.30
CA PHE A 169 -3.73 -26.61 7.93
C PHE A 169 -3.13 -25.63 6.89
N ALA A 170 -1.93 -25.09 7.15
CA ALA A 170 -1.29 -24.08 6.31
C ALA A 170 -1.32 -24.42 4.82
N LEU A 171 -0.77 -25.57 4.44
CA LEU A 171 -0.64 -25.97 3.04
C LEU A 171 -1.99 -26.13 2.32
N PRO A 172 -2.96 -26.92 2.81
CA PRO A 172 -4.25 -27.05 2.13
C PRO A 172 -5.02 -25.73 2.10
N THR A 173 -4.99 -24.94 3.18
CA THR A 173 -5.67 -23.63 3.17
C THR A 173 -5.01 -22.66 2.18
N LEU A 174 -3.68 -22.60 2.10
CA LEU A 174 -2.99 -21.77 1.11
C LEU A 174 -3.24 -22.26 -0.31
N ALA A 175 -3.28 -23.56 -0.56
CA ALA A 175 -3.61 -24.12 -1.87
C ALA A 175 -5.02 -23.72 -2.32
N ILE A 176 -6.02 -23.85 -1.44
CA ILE A 176 -7.41 -23.44 -1.72
C ILE A 176 -7.46 -21.93 -2.00
N LEU A 177 -6.86 -21.11 -1.15
CA LEU A 177 -6.84 -19.65 -1.35
C LEU A 177 -6.09 -19.23 -2.62
N LEU A 178 -5.05 -19.99 -3.02
CA LEU A 178 -4.33 -19.76 -4.27
C LEU A 178 -5.21 -20.07 -5.47
N ILE A 179 -5.92 -21.22 -5.46
CA ILE A 179 -6.88 -21.57 -6.52
C ILE A 179 -7.94 -20.48 -6.63
N ILE A 180 -8.55 -20.08 -5.51
CA ILE A 180 -9.54 -18.99 -5.49
C ILE A 180 -8.96 -17.71 -6.10
N THR A 181 -7.73 -17.35 -5.74
CA THR A 181 -7.06 -16.14 -6.24
C THR A 181 -6.73 -16.24 -7.73
N ALA A 182 -6.33 -17.41 -8.22
CA ALA A 182 -5.96 -17.64 -9.61
C ALA A 182 -7.17 -17.52 -10.53
N MET A 183 -8.31 -18.09 -10.15
CA MET A 183 -9.55 -18.12 -10.94
C MET A 183 -10.09 -16.70 -11.16
N PRO A 184 -10.08 -16.15 -12.40
CA PRO A 184 -10.50 -14.77 -12.66
C PRO A 184 -11.95 -14.49 -12.26
N ASP A 185 -12.88 -15.34 -12.70
CA ASP A 185 -14.33 -15.10 -12.64
C ASP A 185 -14.97 -15.41 -11.28
N LEU A 186 -14.19 -16.02 -10.37
CA LEU A 186 -14.67 -16.34 -9.04
C LEU A 186 -14.73 -15.07 -8.18
N THR A 187 -15.90 -14.68 -7.70
CA THR A 187 -16.02 -13.55 -6.76
C THR A 187 -16.10 -14.05 -5.33
N ILE A 188 -15.52 -13.30 -4.39
CA ILE A 188 -15.70 -13.52 -2.96
C ILE A 188 -16.21 -12.22 -2.34
N PHE A 189 -17.34 -12.28 -1.63
CA PHE A 189 -17.96 -11.08 -1.05
C PHE A 189 -17.26 -10.57 0.21
N ILE A 190 -16.29 -11.34 0.74
CA ILE A 190 -15.56 -11.02 1.97
C ILE A 190 -14.55 -9.89 1.73
N VAL A 191 -13.82 -9.92 0.60
CA VAL A 191 -12.80 -8.91 0.24
C VAL A 191 -12.94 -8.52 -1.22
N GLN A 192 -12.68 -7.24 -1.55
CA GLN A 192 -12.69 -6.73 -2.92
C GLN A 192 -11.61 -7.38 -3.79
N LYS A 193 -10.43 -7.69 -3.22
CA LYS A 193 -9.35 -8.40 -3.93
C LYS A 193 -8.96 -9.69 -3.23
N LYS A 194 -9.23 -10.82 -3.90
CA LYS A 194 -8.87 -12.20 -3.50
C LYS A 194 -7.40 -12.36 -3.10
N SER A 195 -6.50 -11.69 -3.84
CA SER A 195 -5.07 -11.75 -3.58
C SER A 195 -4.67 -11.16 -2.22
N ILE A 196 -5.45 -10.24 -1.65
CA ILE A 196 -5.23 -9.73 -0.30
C ILE A 196 -5.41 -10.83 0.73
N LEU A 197 -6.50 -11.61 0.63
CA LEU A 197 -6.80 -12.69 1.56
C LEU A 197 -5.74 -13.81 1.48
N PHE A 198 -5.37 -14.22 0.26
CA PHE A 198 -4.29 -15.19 0.07
C PHE A 198 -2.98 -14.69 0.67
N SER A 199 -2.51 -13.50 0.26
CA SER A 199 -1.19 -13.03 0.65
C SER A 199 -1.11 -12.68 2.14
N PHE A 200 -2.18 -12.14 2.73
CA PHE A 200 -2.24 -11.92 4.18
C PHE A 200 -2.11 -13.25 4.94
N SER A 201 -2.84 -14.29 4.50
CA SER A 201 -2.76 -15.64 5.07
C SER A 201 -1.37 -16.25 4.90
N LEU A 202 -0.73 -16.08 3.74
CA LEU A 202 0.66 -16.48 3.50
C LEU A 202 1.59 -15.79 4.50
N GLY A 203 1.42 -14.49 4.72
CA GLY A 203 2.16 -13.73 5.73
C GLY A 203 2.02 -14.33 7.14
N ILE A 204 0.79 -14.67 7.54
CA ILE A 204 0.54 -15.34 8.84
C ILE A 204 1.29 -16.67 8.90
N ALA A 205 1.20 -17.51 7.86
CA ALA A 205 1.88 -18.80 7.83
C ALA A 205 3.40 -18.64 7.97
N LEU A 206 4.02 -17.72 7.21
CA LEU A 206 5.45 -17.45 7.29
C LEU A 206 5.87 -17.03 8.71
N ALA A 207 5.04 -16.24 9.41
CA ALA A 207 5.33 -15.83 10.78
C ALA A 207 5.15 -16.96 11.80
N LEU A 208 4.04 -17.71 11.74
CA LEU A 208 3.74 -18.78 12.69
C LEU A 208 4.71 -19.96 12.57
N HIS A 209 5.12 -20.31 11.36
CA HIS A 209 6.10 -21.37 11.07
C HIS A 209 7.55 -20.87 11.13
N ARG A 210 7.78 -19.61 11.51
CA ARG A 210 9.11 -18.99 11.67
C ARG A 210 10.01 -19.16 10.43
N VAL A 211 9.40 -19.06 9.24
CA VAL A 211 10.14 -19.14 7.99
C VAL A 211 11.11 -17.96 7.90
N ASP A 212 12.37 -18.25 7.58
CA ASP A 212 13.35 -17.19 7.36
C ASP A 212 13.06 -16.47 6.05
N VAL A 213 12.47 -15.28 6.17
CA VAL A 213 12.14 -14.40 5.05
C VAL A 213 13.39 -13.87 4.31
N LYS A 214 14.60 -14.13 4.81
CA LYS A 214 15.87 -13.76 4.17
C LYS A 214 16.55 -14.93 3.47
N ALA A 215 16.00 -16.14 3.55
CA ALA A 215 16.61 -17.34 2.99
C ALA A 215 16.91 -17.25 1.49
N LEU A 216 16.15 -16.44 0.74
CA LEU A 216 16.32 -16.25 -0.70
C LEU A 216 17.15 -15.01 -1.08
N ASP A 217 17.67 -14.25 -0.10
CA ASP A 217 18.51 -13.08 -0.37
C ASP A 217 19.76 -13.40 -1.24
N PRO A 218 20.44 -14.57 -1.12
CA PRO A 218 21.53 -14.93 -2.03
C PRO A 218 21.12 -15.03 -3.51
N TYR A 219 19.85 -15.33 -3.78
CA TYR A 219 19.27 -15.45 -5.13
C TYR A 219 18.53 -14.19 -5.57
N ALA A 220 18.79 -13.04 -4.93
CA ALA A 220 18.00 -11.84 -5.16
C ALA A 220 18.08 -11.32 -6.60
N LEU A 221 19.25 -11.34 -7.21
CA LEU A 221 19.42 -10.87 -8.58
C LEU A 221 18.66 -11.73 -9.61
N PRO A 222 18.81 -13.08 -9.65
CA PRO A 222 18.06 -13.90 -10.59
C PRO A 222 16.55 -13.87 -10.33
N ILE A 223 16.10 -13.84 -9.06
CA ILE A 223 14.67 -13.73 -8.74
C ILE A 223 14.10 -12.38 -9.18
N MET A 224 14.84 -11.29 -8.99
CA MET A 224 14.47 -9.96 -9.48
C MET A 224 14.37 -9.97 -11.01
N ALA A 225 15.40 -10.46 -11.71
CA ALA A 225 15.42 -10.55 -13.16
C ALA A 225 14.24 -11.38 -13.69
N LEU A 226 13.95 -12.54 -13.08
CA LEU A 226 12.82 -13.38 -13.42
C LEU A 226 11.48 -12.66 -13.22
N THR A 227 11.33 -11.91 -12.12
CA THR A 227 10.10 -11.16 -11.83
C THR A 227 9.87 -10.06 -12.86
N PHE A 228 10.92 -9.33 -13.23
CA PHE A 228 10.86 -8.30 -14.27
C PHE A 228 10.59 -8.91 -15.65
N ALA A 229 11.27 -10.00 -16.01
CA ALA A 229 11.05 -10.71 -17.26
C ALA A 229 9.62 -11.27 -17.36
N ALA A 230 9.12 -11.92 -16.31
CA ALA A 230 7.75 -12.43 -16.27
C ALA A 230 6.71 -11.29 -16.34
N SER A 231 6.99 -10.15 -15.69
CA SER A 231 6.14 -8.96 -15.81
C SER A 231 6.15 -8.38 -17.22
N ALA A 232 7.31 -8.34 -17.88
CA ALA A 232 7.45 -7.87 -19.26
C ALA A 232 6.75 -8.81 -20.25
N MET A 233 6.92 -10.13 -20.09
CA MET A 233 6.22 -11.12 -20.91
C MET A 233 4.71 -11.04 -20.75
N LEU A 234 4.22 -10.93 -19.51
CA LEU A 234 2.80 -10.73 -19.26
C LEU A 234 2.31 -9.42 -19.88
N ALA A 235 3.05 -8.32 -19.70
CA ALA A 235 2.68 -7.02 -20.26
C ALA A 235 2.59 -7.05 -21.78
N THR A 236 3.50 -7.77 -22.45
CA THR A 236 3.42 -8.00 -23.90
C THR A 236 2.15 -8.75 -24.28
N GLY A 237 1.81 -9.82 -23.57
CA GLY A 237 0.54 -10.53 -23.80
C GLY A 237 -0.67 -9.62 -23.61
N LEU A 238 -0.73 -8.88 -22.50
CA LEU A 238 -1.82 -7.95 -22.20
C LEU A 238 -1.92 -6.81 -23.22
N TYR A 239 -0.78 -6.27 -23.66
CA TYR A 239 -0.73 -5.17 -24.63
C TYR A 239 -1.33 -5.58 -25.98
N PHE A 240 -1.04 -6.80 -26.45
CA PHE A 240 -1.52 -7.28 -27.75
C PHE A 240 -2.95 -7.85 -27.74
N THR A 241 -3.47 -8.25 -26.58
CA THR A 241 -4.83 -8.83 -26.49
C THR A 241 -5.83 -7.94 -25.78
N GLY A 242 -5.40 -6.85 -25.15
CA GLY A 242 -6.29 -5.96 -24.39
C GLY A 242 -7.31 -5.24 -25.28
N PRO A 243 -8.36 -4.65 -24.69
CA PRO A 243 -8.64 -4.61 -23.25
C PRO A 243 -9.26 -5.91 -22.68
N GLU A 244 -9.76 -6.79 -23.53
CA GLU A 244 -10.42 -8.04 -23.14
C GLU A 244 -9.45 -9.22 -23.10
N PHE A 245 -9.07 -9.64 -21.90
CA PHE A 245 -8.05 -10.69 -21.74
C PHE A 245 -8.67 -12.09 -21.71
N THR A 246 -7.99 -13.03 -22.34
CA THR A 246 -8.34 -14.45 -22.22
C THR A 246 -8.27 -14.92 -20.76
N PHE A 247 -8.99 -15.99 -20.44
CA PHE A 247 -8.96 -16.61 -19.12
C PHE A 247 -7.52 -16.87 -18.63
N TRP A 248 -6.67 -17.41 -19.50
CA TRP A 248 -5.28 -17.74 -19.16
C TRP A 248 -4.41 -16.50 -18.89
N LEU A 249 -4.63 -15.40 -19.60
CA LEU A 249 -3.93 -14.13 -19.34
C LEU A 249 -4.39 -13.50 -18.03
N ASN A 250 -5.69 -13.49 -17.76
CA ASN A 250 -6.22 -13.02 -16.48
C ASN A 250 -5.71 -13.87 -15.30
N MET A 251 -5.68 -15.20 -15.46
CA MET A 251 -5.12 -16.09 -14.45
C MET A 251 -3.63 -15.83 -14.26
N SER A 252 -2.86 -15.66 -15.33
CA SER A 252 -1.43 -15.34 -15.28
C SER A 252 -1.17 -14.00 -14.58
N ARG A 253 -2.02 -12.99 -14.81
CA ARG A 253 -1.98 -11.70 -14.11
C ARG A 253 -2.23 -11.83 -12.62
N ASN A 254 -3.22 -12.63 -12.22
CA ASN A 254 -3.51 -12.92 -10.81
C ASN A 254 -2.35 -13.66 -10.13
N LEU A 255 -1.79 -14.68 -10.79
CA LEU A 255 -0.67 -15.47 -10.29
C LEU A 255 0.62 -14.64 -10.21
N LEU A 256 0.92 -13.83 -11.23
CA LEU A 256 2.07 -12.93 -11.22
C LEU A 256 1.97 -11.93 -10.07
N ALA A 257 0.80 -11.35 -9.83
CA ALA A 257 0.60 -10.41 -8.72
C ALA A 257 0.97 -11.04 -7.37
N VAL A 258 0.64 -12.32 -7.17
CA VAL A 258 0.92 -13.07 -5.95
C VAL A 258 2.38 -13.53 -5.88
N PHE A 259 2.89 -14.23 -6.88
CA PHE A 259 4.25 -14.78 -6.86
C PHE A 259 5.31 -13.70 -7.01
N GLY A 260 5.03 -12.65 -7.77
CA GLY A 260 5.89 -11.47 -7.89
C GLY A 260 6.12 -10.78 -6.55
N ALA A 261 5.24 -10.97 -5.55
CA ALA A 261 5.44 -10.39 -4.21
C ALA A 261 6.71 -10.92 -3.56
N LEU A 262 7.06 -12.19 -3.82
CA LEU A 262 8.35 -12.77 -3.44
C LEU A 262 9.49 -12.05 -4.17
N GLY A 263 9.32 -11.83 -5.46
CA GLY A 263 10.24 -11.06 -6.30
C GLY A 263 10.63 -9.71 -5.72
N PHE A 264 9.63 -8.88 -5.42
CA PHE A 264 9.85 -7.56 -4.79
C PHE A 264 10.47 -7.68 -3.41
N TRP A 265 9.98 -8.61 -2.57
CA TRP A 265 10.51 -8.80 -1.24
C TRP A 265 12.00 -9.17 -1.25
N VAL A 266 12.40 -10.12 -2.10
CA VAL A 266 13.79 -10.54 -2.21
C VAL A 266 14.63 -9.41 -2.81
N SER A 267 14.13 -8.69 -3.82
CA SER A 267 14.79 -7.52 -4.41
C SER A 267 15.11 -6.43 -3.38
N SER A 268 14.30 -6.31 -2.33
CA SER A 268 14.56 -5.35 -1.24
C SER A 268 15.92 -5.55 -0.55
N SER A 269 16.48 -6.76 -0.56
CA SER A 269 17.81 -7.07 0.01
C SER A 269 18.96 -6.40 -0.74
N ILE A 270 18.80 -6.17 -2.04
CA ILE A 270 19.74 -5.44 -2.90
C ILE A 270 19.46 -3.94 -2.76
N LEU A 271 18.20 -3.55 -2.94
CA LEU A 271 17.79 -2.14 -2.97
C LEU A 271 18.15 -1.40 -1.68
N ILE A 272 18.02 -2.05 -0.51
CA ILE A 272 18.33 -1.44 0.78
C ILE A 272 19.84 -1.15 1.00
N ARG A 273 20.72 -1.77 0.20
CA ARG A 273 22.17 -1.50 0.26
C ARG A 273 22.53 -0.15 -0.37
N SER A 274 21.66 0.37 -1.24
CA SER A 274 21.86 1.68 -1.89
C SER A 274 21.52 2.84 -0.94
N ARG A 275 22.20 3.99 -1.13
CA ARG A 275 21.88 5.23 -0.38
C ARG A 275 20.44 5.68 -0.61
N LEU A 276 19.94 5.52 -1.83
CA LEU A 276 18.56 5.84 -2.18
C LEU A 276 17.58 4.94 -1.42
N GLY A 277 17.82 3.62 -1.39
CA GLY A 277 16.99 2.67 -0.66
C GLY A 277 16.93 2.95 0.83
N GLN A 278 18.05 3.35 1.45
CA GLN A 278 18.07 3.76 2.85
C GLN A 278 17.26 5.03 3.09
N ARG A 279 17.43 6.07 2.26
CA ARG A 279 16.65 7.31 2.34
C ARG A 279 15.15 7.05 2.16
N LEU A 280 14.78 6.18 1.22
CA LEU A 280 13.40 5.78 0.98
C LEU A 280 12.81 5.05 2.19
N ALA A 281 13.57 4.15 2.83
CA ALA A 281 13.13 3.45 4.04
C ALA A 281 12.86 4.40 5.24
N ASP A 282 13.46 5.60 5.23
CA ASP A 282 13.34 6.60 6.30
C ASP A 282 12.18 7.59 6.10
N THR A 283 11.42 7.46 5.00
CA THR A 283 10.33 8.39 4.64
C THR A 283 9.11 8.33 5.57
N GLY A 284 9.06 7.38 6.51
CA GLY A 284 8.09 7.36 7.61
C GLY A 284 6.63 7.23 7.13
N SER A 285 5.79 8.20 7.49
CA SER A 285 4.37 8.23 7.12
C SER A 285 4.08 8.74 5.70
N LEU A 286 5.10 9.21 4.95
CA LEU A 286 4.95 9.68 3.57
C LEU A 286 4.29 8.62 2.68
N SER A 287 4.69 7.36 2.81
CA SER A 287 4.12 6.27 2.00
C SER A 287 2.61 6.17 2.20
N PHE A 288 2.12 6.32 3.43
CA PHE A 288 0.68 6.25 3.70
C PHE A 288 -0.05 7.49 3.18
N TRP A 289 0.59 8.66 3.25
CA TRP A 289 0.05 9.89 2.66
C TRP A 289 -0.12 9.77 1.15
N ILE A 290 0.91 9.31 0.44
CA ILE A 290 0.85 9.02 -1.01
C ILE A 290 -0.28 8.05 -1.30
N PHE A 291 -0.36 6.94 -0.55
CA PHE A 291 -1.42 5.93 -0.73
C PHE A 291 -2.83 6.52 -0.65
N CYS A 292 -3.12 7.39 0.32
CA CYS A 292 -4.47 7.94 0.46
C CYS A 292 -4.79 9.10 -0.50
N ALA A 293 -3.79 9.93 -0.85
CA ALA A 293 -4.02 11.19 -1.54
C ALA A 293 -3.75 11.14 -3.07
N HIS A 294 -3.05 10.12 -3.58
CA HIS A 294 -2.68 10.08 -5.01
C HIS A 294 -3.89 10.02 -5.94
N TYR A 295 -4.88 9.16 -5.67
CA TYR A 295 -6.01 8.97 -6.58
C TYR A 295 -6.87 10.24 -6.74
N PRO A 296 -7.33 10.91 -5.65
CA PRO A 296 -8.02 12.19 -5.78
C PRO A 296 -7.23 13.22 -6.58
N LEU A 297 -5.92 13.32 -6.32
CA LEU A 297 -5.05 14.27 -6.99
C LEU A 297 -4.93 13.97 -8.50
N LEU A 298 -4.74 12.71 -8.87
CA LEU A 298 -4.66 12.29 -10.27
C LEU A 298 -5.97 12.54 -11.01
N VAL A 299 -7.11 12.26 -10.39
CA VAL A 299 -8.42 12.55 -10.99
C VAL A 299 -8.64 14.05 -11.17
N ILE A 300 -8.26 14.89 -10.19
CA ILE A 300 -8.32 16.36 -10.34
C ILE A 300 -7.42 16.83 -11.48
N MET A 301 -6.19 16.32 -11.57
CA MET A 301 -5.29 16.65 -12.69
C MET A 301 -5.89 16.26 -14.04
N TRP A 302 -6.58 15.12 -14.10
CA TRP A 302 -7.26 14.66 -15.30
C TRP A 302 -8.45 15.53 -15.68
N MET A 303 -9.28 15.91 -14.71
CA MET A 303 -10.37 16.87 -14.92
C MET A 303 -9.87 18.22 -15.45
N VAL A 304 -8.72 18.68 -14.97
CA VAL A 304 -8.09 19.92 -15.46
C VAL A 304 -7.54 19.72 -16.87
N TRP A 305 -6.87 18.59 -17.12
CA TRP A 305 -6.33 18.26 -18.45
C TRP A 305 -7.43 18.21 -19.51
N ASN A 306 -8.56 17.57 -19.23
CA ASN A 306 -9.65 17.40 -20.20
C ASN A 306 -10.42 18.68 -20.52
N LYS A 307 -10.17 19.79 -19.81
CA LYS A 307 -10.77 21.10 -20.12
C LYS A 307 -10.04 21.88 -21.22
N GLY A 308 -8.85 21.46 -21.63
CA GLY A 308 -8.08 22.20 -22.65
C GLY A 308 -6.59 21.85 -22.71
N GLY A 309 -6.19 20.70 -22.17
CA GLY A 309 -4.85 20.15 -22.33
C GLY A 309 -4.57 19.79 -23.79
N PRO A 310 -3.28 19.69 -24.18
CA PRO A 310 -2.93 19.25 -25.52
C PRO A 310 -3.44 17.83 -25.77
N ASP A 311 -3.78 17.54 -27.02
CA ASP A 311 -4.18 16.20 -27.47
C ASP A 311 -2.96 15.27 -27.62
N PHE A 312 -2.25 15.09 -26.50
CA PHE A 312 -1.05 14.28 -26.39
C PHE A 312 -0.99 13.64 -24.99
N TYR A 313 -1.66 12.51 -24.84
CA TYR A 313 -1.77 11.80 -23.57
C TYR A 313 -0.42 11.47 -22.89
N PRO A 314 0.68 11.14 -23.60
CA PRO A 314 1.96 10.90 -22.95
C PRO A 314 2.47 12.11 -22.15
N ALA A 315 2.19 13.33 -22.59
CA ALA A 315 2.51 14.52 -21.81
C ALA A 315 1.71 14.54 -20.49
N PHE A 316 0.40 14.28 -20.53
CA PHE A 316 -0.43 14.17 -19.33
C PHE A 316 0.15 13.14 -18.36
N TYR A 317 0.39 11.91 -18.83
CA TYR A 317 0.84 10.81 -17.98
C TYR A 317 2.15 11.16 -17.25
N ILE A 318 3.13 11.71 -17.98
CA ILE A 318 4.43 12.10 -17.40
C ILE A 318 4.25 13.29 -16.46
N SER A 319 3.57 14.36 -16.90
CA SER A 319 3.42 15.58 -16.10
C SER A 319 2.58 15.33 -14.85
N ALA A 320 1.49 14.58 -14.94
CA ALA A 320 0.62 14.24 -13.82
C ALA A 320 1.36 13.37 -12.80
N THR A 321 2.11 12.36 -13.25
CA THR A 321 2.88 11.50 -12.34
C THR A 321 3.97 12.28 -11.60
N LEU A 322 4.80 13.05 -12.32
CA LEU A 322 5.87 13.84 -11.71
C LEU A 322 5.31 14.91 -10.76
N SER A 323 4.29 15.64 -11.19
CA SER A 323 3.63 16.66 -10.38
C SER A 323 2.94 16.05 -9.17
N ALA A 324 2.31 14.88 -9.30
CA ALA A 324 1.69 14.19 -8.19
C ALA A 324 2.71 13.85 -7.10
N PHE A 325 3.88 13.30 -7.44
CA PHE A 325 4.92 13.04 -6.44
C PHE A 325 5.40 14.31 -5.74
N VAL A 326 5.64 15.39 -6.49
CA VAL A 326 6.05 16.68 -5.92
C VAL A 326 4.99 17.23 -4.96
N ILE A 327 3.74 17.31 -5.41
CA ILE A 327 2.62 17.82 -4.61
C ILE A 327 2.37 16.94 -3.39
N LEU A 328 2.46 15.62 -3.51
CA LEU A 328 2.26 14.70 -2.38
C LEU A 328 3.38 14.81 -1.34
N VAL A 329 4.63 14.99 -1.76
CA VAL A 329 5.76 15.22 -0.84
C VAL A 329 5.61 16.56 -0.12
N ILE A 330 5.29 17.63 -0.86
CA ILE A 330 5.11 18.98 -0.30
C ILE A 330 3.90 19.01 0.64
N SER A 331 2.73 18.53 0.21
CA SER A 331 1.51 18.50 1.02
C SER A 331 1.67 17.63 2.28
N ASN A 332 2.40 16.52 2.20
CA ASN A 332 2.76 15.72 3.35
C ASN A 332 3.62 16.53 4.35
N ALA A 333 4.64 17.23 3.86
CA ALA A 333 5.52 18.05 4.70
C ALA A 333 4.77 19.23 5.34
N GLN A 334 3.92 19.92 4.56
CA GLN A 334 3.11 21.05 5.02
C GLN A 334 2.07 20.61 6.06
N THR A 335 1.27 19.57 5.76
CA THR A 335 0.26 19.08 6.73
C THR A 335 0.93 18.59 8.01
N ARG A 336 2.08 17.90 7.91
CA ARG A 336 2.84 17.47 9.09
C ARG A 336 3.34 18.64 9.93
N LYS A 337 3.74 19.74 9.30
CA LYS A 337 4.28 20.94 9.98
C LYS A 337 3.15 21.78 10.61
N TYR A 338 2.12 22.09 9.85
CA TYR A 338 1.08 23.07 10.23
C TYR A 338 -0.12 22.44 10.93
N LEU A 339 -0.45 21.18 10.63
CA LEU A 339 -1.62 20.49 11.18
C LEU A 339 -1.23 19.12 11.79
N PRO A 340 -0.28 19.07 12.75
CA PRO A 340 0.31 17.82 13.24
C PRO A 340 -0.70 16.87 13.90
N ALA A 341 -1.73 17.40 14.56
CA ALA A 341 -2.79 16.58 15.16
C ALA A 341 -3.64 15.89 14.09
N ILE A 342 -4.12 16.64 13.10
CA ILE A 342 -4.87 16.13 11.95
C ILE A 342 -4.01 15.13 11.17
N TYR A 343 -2.75 15.47 10.90
CA TYR A 343 -1.79 14.57 10.26
C TYR A 343 -1.64 13.25 11.02
N GLY A 344 -1.57 13.32 12.36
CA GLY A 344 -1.50 12.14 13.22
C GLY A 344 -2.71 11.23 13.06
N VAL A 345 -3.92 11.79 12.96
CA VAL A 345 -5.14 10.99 12.73
C VAL A 345 -5.17 10.45 11.29
N LEU A 346 -4.97 11.31 10.29
CA LEU A 346 -5.02 10.96 8.87
C LEU A 346 -3.98 9.93 8.46
N THR A 347 -2.84 9.84 9.16
CA THR A 347 -1.79 8.86 8.89
C THR A 347 -1.77 7.68 9.86
N GLY A 348 -2.77 7.55 10.74
CA GLY A 348 -2.83 6.48 11.74
C GLY A 348 -1.67 6.52 12.75
N SER A 349 -1.20 7.72 13.09
CA SER A 349 -0.17 8.02 14.09
C SER A 349 1.18 7.32 13.85
N ARG A 350 1.49 6.99 12.59
CA ARG A 350 2.74 6.32 12.19
C ARG A 350 4.01 7.15 12.51
N ASN A 351 3.88 8.45 12.76
CA ASN A 351 4.96 9.34 13.20
C ASN A 351 5.30 9.27 14.70
N GLY A 352 4.44 8.68 15.54
CA GLY A 352 4.53 8.78 17.00
C GLY A 352 5.74 8.07 17.64
N LYS A 353 6.37 7.11 16.95
CA LYS A 353 7.48 6.32 17.53
C LYS A 353 8.83 7.05 17.58
N ARG A 354 9.02 8.12 16.81
CA ARG A 354 10.31 8.86 16.79
C ARG A 354 10.34 10.01 17.80
N ARG A 355 9.19 10.62 18.12
CA ARG A 355 9.10 11.70 19.12
C ARG A 355 9.13 11.21 20.56
N THR A 356 8.46 10.10 20.89
CA THR A 356 8.41 9.60 22.29
C THR A 356 9.78 9.21 22.85
N LYS A 357 10.73 8.73 22.04
CA LYS A 357 12.09 8.46 22.55
C LYS A 357 12.93 9.73 22.76
N ALA A 358 12.76 10.75 21.91
CA ALA A 358 13.50 12.00 22.02
C ALA A 358 12.95 12.89 23.15
N ASP A 359 11.62 12.98 23.29
CA ASP A 359 10.97 13.80 24.32
C ASP A 359 11.11 13.16 25.71
N VAL A 360 11.10 11.82 25.84
CA VAL A 360 11.35 11.15 27.13
C VAL A 360 12.83 11.22 27.53
N ALA A 361 13.75 11.21 26.56
CA ALA A 361 15.18 11.41 26.83
C ALA A 361 15.48 12.85 27.28
N ASN A 362 14.92 13.85 26.59
CA ASN A 362 15.08 15.26 26.97
C ASN A 362 14.40 15.60 28.30
N LYS A 363 13.27 14.97 28.63
CA LYS A 363 12.61 15.16 29.93
C LYS A 363 13.36 14.48 31.08
N ARG A 364 14.16 13.44 30.81
CA ARG A 364 15.05 12.82 31.82
C ARG A 364 16.33 13.61 32.02
N SER A 365 16.93 14.17 30.97
CA SER A 365 18.12 15.03 31.10
C SER A 365 17.82 16.40 31.71
N SER A 366 16.58 16.90 31.62
CA SER A 366 16.17 18.12 32.32
C SER A 366 15.82 17.92 33.80
N ILE A 367 15.61 16.68 34.25
CA ILE A 367 15.33 16.34 35.65
C ILE A 367 16.63 15.99 36.39
N ILE A 368 17.63 15.47 35.68
CA ILE A 368 18.96 15.20 36.23
C ILE A 368 19.83 16.39 35.84
N GLY A 369 19.80 17.45 36.67
CA GLY A 369 20.77 18.54 36.57
C GLY A 369 22.21 17.99 36.62
N PRO A 370 23.20 18.74 36.08
CA PRO A 370 24.60 18.32 36.15
C PRO A 370 24.99 18.09 37.61
N PRO A 371 25.79 17.06 37.92
CA PRO A 371 26.28 16.88 39.28
C PRO A 371 27.09 18.12 39.66
N THR A 372 26.62 18.86 40.66
CA THR A 372 27.38 19.92 41.31
C THR A 372 28.66 19.31 41.88
N SER A 373 29.80 19.87 41.47
CA SER A 373 31.15 19.39 41.73
C SER A 373 31.65 19.62 43.17
N GLU A 374 30.82 19.34 44.18
CA GLU A 374 31.13 19.68 45.59
C GLU A 374 31.38 18.49 46.53
N THR A 375 31.42 17.24 46.07
CA THR A 375 31.58 16.08 46.98
C THR A 375 32.74 15.13 46.64
N LEU A 376 33.87 15.66 46.18
CA LEU A 376 35.09 14.84 45.95
C LEU A 376 36.30 15.16 46.85
N TYR A 377 36.14 15.90 47.95
CA TYR A 377 37.29 16.30 48.79
C TYR A 377 37.23 16.01 50.31
N SER A 378 36.36 15.12 50.82
CA SER A 378 36.30 14.87 52.28
C SER A 378 36.45 13.42 52.74
N GLN A 379 37.03 12.50 51.95
CA GLN A 379 37.31 11.13 52.41
C GLN A 379 38.80 10.73 52.32
N ARG A 380 39.70 11.65 52.63
CA ARG A 380 41.06 11.33 53.08
C ARG A 380 41.36 12.11 54.35
N GLN A 381 40.86 11.60 55.49
CA GLN A 381 41.48 11.67 56.82
C GLN A 381 40.40 11.28 57.86
N ARG A 382 40.40 10.01 58.23
CA ARG A 382 40.31 9.48 59.61
C ARG A 382 40.20 7.97 59.56
#